data_AF-A0A8B6LX82-F1
#
_entry.id   AF-A0A8B6LX82-F1
#
_cell.length_a   1.000
_cell.length_b   1.000
_cell.length_c   1.000
_cell.angle_alpha   90.00
_cell.angle_beta   90.00
_cell.angle_gamma   90.00
#
_symmetry.space_group_name_H-M   'P 1'
#
loop_
_entity.id
_entity.type
_entity.pdbx_description
1 polymer ?
#
loop_
_entity_poly.entity_id
_entity_poly.type
_entity_poly.pdbx_seq_one_letter_code
_entity_poly.pdbx_strand_id
1 'polypeptide(L)'
;MKTIAALALLLCGAVHGQTVYRCGNTFSQVPCGEGQTSVYSKANGVNSNSGYADILANLDETKRKLATKIPDTNPPTPELLAANKAKCSAAARDMLKDPDSARMTETQRFGPAYDYHAGKTHPGVSYGLEINAKNSYGGYTGKKQWSCVFSPDEAQLVRVYQVTS
;
A
#
# COMPACT_ATOMS: atom_id res chain seq x y z
N MET A 1 -63.46 22.29 5.01
CA MET A 1 -62.06 22.39 5.49
C MET A 1 -61.21 21.62 4.50
N LYS A 2 -60.43 22.34 3.68
CA LYS A 2 -59.73 21.83 2.51
C LYS A 2 -58.31 21.39 2.89
N THR A 3 -57.90 20.31 2.25
CA THR A 3 -56.58 19.68 2.18
C THR A 3 -55.45 20.69 1.91
N ILE A 4 -54.23 20.37 2.37
CA ILE A 4 -53.00 20.21 1.56
C ILE A 4 -51.86 19.84 2.55
N ALA A 5 -51.40 18.59 2.45
CA ALA A 5 -50.17 18.13 3.07
C ALA A 5 -48.99 18.54 2.17
N ALA A 6 -48.11 19.41 2.67
CA ALA A 6 -46.86 19.74 1.99
C ALA A 6 -45.78 18.72 2.41
N LEU A 7 -45.70 17.63 1.64
CA LEU A 7 -44.62 16.65 1.74
C LEU A 7 -43.38 17.26 1.05
N ALA A 8 -42.48 17.85 1.84
CA ALA A 8 -41.17 18.30 1.35
C ALA A 8 -40.27 17.08 1.14
N LEU A 9 -40.36 16.48 -0.05
CA LEU A 9 -39.36 15.55 -0.58
C LEU A 9 -38.05 16.32 -0.80
N LEU A 10 -37.17 16.32 0.20
CA LEU A 10 -35.77 16.67 0.01
C LEU A 10 -35.14 15.59 -0.88
N LEU A 11 -35.02 15.94 -2.16
CA LEU A 11 -34.20 15.27 -3.16
C LEU A 11 -32.73 15.29 -2.71
N CYS A 12 -32.23 14.19 -2.14
CA CYS A 12 -30.80 13.89 -2.18
C CYS A 12 -30.44 13.52 -3.62
N GLY A 13 -30.27 14.55 -4.47
CA GLY A 13 -29.66 14.41 -5.77
C GLY A 13 -28.24 13.90 -5.59
N ALA A 14 -28.00 12.62 -5.88
CA ALA A 14 -26.66 12.13 -6.10
C ALA A 14 -26.05 12.96 -7.23
N VAL A 15 -25.04 13.77 -6.91
CA VAL A 15 -24.17 14.43 -7.88
C VAL A 15 -23.40 13.32 -8.60
N HIS A 16 -24.02 12.78 -9.64
CA HIS A 16 -23.34 11.93 -10.59
C HIS A 16 -22.45 12.85 -11.42
N GLY A 17 -21.13 12.71 -11.28
CA GLY A 17 -20.18 13.47 -12.10
C GLY A 17 -20.53 13.31 -13.58
N GLN A 18 -20.74 14.43 -14.27
CA GLN A 18 -21.11 14.42 -15.67
C GLN A 18 -19.85 14.39 -16.53
N THR A 19 -19.84 13.48 -17.52
CA THR A 19 -18.77 13.39 -18.51
C THR A 19 -18.88 14.58 -19.45
N VAL A 20 -17.80 15.35 -19.58
CA VAL A 20 -17.67 16.44 -20.56
C VAL A 20 -16.50 16.15 -21.49
N TYR A 21 -16.62 16.50 -22.76
CA TYR A 21 -15.60 16.29 -23.80
C TYR A 21 -14.85 17.60 -24.02
N ARG A 22 -13.51 17.53 -24.11
CA ARG A 22 -12.70 18.68 -24.49
C ARG A 22 -12.61 18.75 -26.01
N CYS A 23 -13.09 19.86 -26.55
CA CYS A 23 -13.26 20.14 -27.97
C CYS A 23 -12.47 21.40 -28.31
N GLY A 24 -11.17 21.23 -28.58
CA GLY A 24 -10.23 22.36 -28.70
C GLY A 24 -10.11 23.13 -27.37
N ASN A 25 -10.48 24.42 -27.40
CA ASN A 25 -10.48 25.32 -26.23
C ASN A 25 -11.82 25.35 -25.47
N THR A 26 -12.82 24.57 -25.89
CA THR A 26 -14.16 24.56 -25.29
C THR A 26 -14.50 23.19 -24.73
N PHE A 27 -15.52 23.13 -23.87
CA PHE A 27 -16.07 21.89 -23.32
C PHE A 27 -17.48 21.64 -23.85
N SER A 28 -17.77 20.38 -24.19
CA SER A 28 -19.07 19.95 -24.72
C SER A 28 -19.61 18.79 -23.89
N GLN A 29 -20.92 18.72 -23.70
CA GLN A 29 -21.58 17.55 -23.10
C GLN A 29 -21.78 16.42 -24.11
N VAL A 30 -21.64 16.70 -25.40
CA VAL A 30 -21.73 15.73 -26.49
C VAL A 30 -20.40 15.58 -27.21
N PRO A 31 -20.09 14.37 -27.73
CA PRO A 31 -18.89 14.14 -28.53
C PRO A 31 -18.79 15.09 -29.74
N CYS A 32 -17.63 15.73 -29.95
CA CYS A 32 -17.37 16.74 -30.99
C CYS A 32 -16.53 16.26 -32.19
N GLY A 33 -16.14 14.99 -32.26
CA GLY A 33 -15.46 14.40 -33.43
C GLY A 33 -14.25 13.53 -33.08
N GLU A 34 -13.55 13.05 -34.11
CA GLU A 34 -12.31 12.27 -33.93
C GLU A 34 -11.20 13.15 -33.31
N GLY A 35 -10.54 12.63 -32.28
CA GLY A 35 -9.48 13.35 -31.55
C GLY A 35 -9.91 14.04 -30.24
N GLN A 36 -11.16 13.91 -29.82
CA GLN A 36 -11.64 14.41 -28.53
C GLN A 36 -11.17 13.57 -27.32
N THR A 37 -10.98 14.23 -26.18
CA THR A 37 -10.70 13.56 -24.89
C THR A 37 -11.91 13.75 -23.97
N SER A 38 -12.50 12.66 -23.48
CA SER A 38 -13.47 12.75 -22.38
C SER A 38 -12.74 13.20 -21.11
N VAL A 39 -13.34 14.07 -20.31
CA VAL A 39 -12.81 14.52 -19.03
C VAL A 39 -13.90 14.26 -17.99
N TYR A 40 -13.57 13.43 -16.99
CA TYR A 40 -14.45 13.24 -15.85
C TYR A 40 -14.16 14.33 -14.82
N SER A 41 -15.07 15.28 -14.66
CA SER A 41 -14.91 16.34 -13.65
C SER A 41 -15.25 15.78 -12.26
N LYS A 42 -14.25 15.20 -11.57
CA LYS A 42 -14.34 15.10 -10.09
C LYS A 42 -14.11 16.51 -9.54
N ALA A 43 -14.94 16.92 -8.59
CA ALA A 43 -15.00 18.26 -7.99
C ALA A 43 -13.71 18.74 -7.26
N ASN A 44 -12.57 18.07 -7.45
CA ASN A 44 -11.27 18.48 -6.95
C ASN A 44 -10.19 18.23 -8.01
N GLY A 45 -10.03 19.18 -8.94
CA GLY A 45 -8.77 19.63 -9.56
C GLY A 45 -7.74 18.65 -10.15
N VAL A 46 -7.94 17.33 -10.12
CA VAL A 46 -7.00 16.36 -10.65
C VAL A 46 -7.58 15.82 -11.95
N ASN A 47 -7.09 16.35 -13.08
CA ASN A 47 -7.38 15.80 -14.40
C ASN A 47 -6.84 14.36 -14.44
N SER A 48 -7.75 13.40 -14.25
CA SER A 48 -7.43 11.97 -14.15
C SER A 48 -6.98 11.37 -15.50
N ASN A 49 -7.02 12.15 -16.59
CA ASN A 49 -6.56 11.72 -17.92
C ASN A 49 -5.21 12.31 -18.35
N SER A 50 -4.64 13.27 -17.60
CA SER A 50 -3.24 13.71 -17.82
C SER A 50 -2.27 12.79 -17.08
N GLY A 51 -2.60 12.36 -15.86
CA GLY A 51 -1.72 11.48 -15.08
C GLY A 51 -1.46 10.14 -15.77
N TYR A 52 -2.46 9.54 -16.42
CA TYR A 52 -2.30 8.21 -17.03
C TYR A 52 -1.46 8.25 -18.32
N ALA A 53 -1.63 9.29 -19.15
CA ALA A 53 -0.84 9.47 -20.36
C ALA A 53 0.63 9.80 -20.04
N ASP A 54 0.87 10.63 -19.02
CA ASP A 54 2.22 10.96 -18.55
C ASP A 54 2.92 9.76 -17.90
N ILE A 55 2.17 8.93 -17.14
CA ILE A 55 2.68 7.67 -16.59
C ILE A 55 3.02 6.67 -17.70
N LEU A 56 2.21 6.57 -18.77
CA LEU A 56 2.50 5.67 -19.89
C LEU A 56 3.68 6.16 -20.73
N ALA A 57 3.77 7.46 -21.01
CA ALA A 57 4.87 8.06 -21.76
C ALA A 57 6.21 7.93 -21.02
N ASN A 58 6.18 7.94 -19.69
CA ASN A 58 7.35 7.79 -18.83
C ASN A 58 7.37 6.45 -18.11
N LEU A 59 6.67 5.42 -18.59
CA LEU A 59 6.49 4.18 -17.84
C LEU A 59 7.84 3.51 -17.56
N ASP A 60 8.79 3.59 -18.48
CA ASP A 60 10.12 2.99 -18.32
C ASP A 60 11.03 3.81 -17.40
N GLU A 61 10.86 5.13 -17.35
CA GLU A 61 11.56 5.98 -16.39
C GLU A 61 10.95 5.86 -15.00
N THR A 62 9.62 5.81 -14.91
CA THR A 62 8.86 5.60 -13.70
C THR A 62 9.13 4.21 -13.14
N LYS A 63 9.15 3.18 -13.97
CA LYS A 63 9.61 1.83 -13.62
C LYS A 63 11.07 1.84 -13.18
N ARG A 64 11.97 2.56 -13.84
CA ARG A 64 13.37 2.70 -13.39
C ARG A 64 13.47 3.38 -12.03
N LYS A 65 12.75 4.48 -11.80
CA LYS A 65 12.69 5.21 -10.53
C LYS A 65 12.08 4.36 -9.41
N LEU A 66 10.98 3.65 -9.69
CA LEU A 66 10.37 2.68 -8.76
C LEU A 66 11.23 1.43 -8.53
N ALA A 67 11.99 1.01 -9.54
CA ALA A 67 12.91 -0.12 -9.47
C ALA A 67 14.29 0.28 -8.91
N THR A 68 14.54 1.56 -8.64
CA THR A 68 15.75 2.00 -7.99
C THR A 68 15.66 1.53 -6.55
N LYS A 69 16.12 0.31 -6.30
CA LYS A 69 16.30 -0.23 -4.95
C LYS A 69 17.08 0.80 -4.15
N ILE A 70 16.64 1.05 -2.92
CA ILE A 70 17.40 1.90 -2.01
C ILE A 70 18.80 1.26 -1.91
N PRO A 71 19.87 1.96 -2.33
CA PRO A 71 21.19 1.37 -2.38
C PRO A 71 21.61 0.99 -0.96
N ASP A 72 22.04 -0.26 -0.82
CA ASP A 72 22.58 -0.75 0.44
C ASP A 72 24.04 -0.29 0.56
N THR A 73 24.22 0.87 1.17
CA THR A 73 25.53 1.51 1.34
C THR A 73 26.32 0.96 2.52
N ASN A 74 25.70 0.10 3.35
CA ASN A 74 26.33 -0.52 4.50
C ASN A 74 25.73 -1.92 4.77
N PRO A 75 26.04 -2.92 3.94
CA PRO A 75 25.53 -4.28 4.17
C PRO A 75 26.06 -4.83 5.51
N PRO A 76 25.26 -5.62 6.24
CA PRO A 76 25.63 -6.12 7.56
C PRO A 76 26.74 -7.17 7.44
N THR A 77 27.56 -7.28 8.49
CA THR A 77 28.46 -8.43 8.61
C THR A 77 27.66 -9.74 8.71
N PRO A 78 28.25 -10.89 8.39
CA PRO A 78 27.57 -12.19 8.53
C PRO A 78 27.05 -12.44 9.96
N GLU A 79 27.80 -12.02 10.98
CA GLU A 79 27.40 -12.15 12.39
C GLU A 79 26.18 -11.29 12.70
N LEU A 80 26.18 -10.03 12.25
CA LEU A 80 25.06 -9.11 12.45
C LEU A 80 23.82 -9.60 11.69
N LEU A 81 23.99 -10.09 10.47
CA LEU A 81 22.91 -10.67 9.67
C LEU A 81 22.28 -11.86 10.38
N ALA A 82 23.08 -12.79 10.90
CA ALA A 82 22.60 -13.95 11.65
C ALA A 82 21.87 -13.52 12.94
N ALA A 83 22.43 -12.57 13.68
CA ALA A 83 21.81 -12.03 14.89
C ALA A 83 20.46 -11.34 14.59
N ASN A 84 20.37 -10.56 13.52
CA ASN A 84 19.15 -9.87 13.13
C ASN A 84 18.08 -10.81 12.60
N LYS A 85 18.46 -11.85 11.84
CA LYS A 85 17.55 -12.93 11.43
C LYS A 85 16.94 -13.63 12.66
N ALA A 86 17.74 -13.91 13.69
CA ALA A 86 17.28 -14.53 14.93
C ALA A 86 16.39 -13.60 15.77
N LYS A 87 16.77 -12.32 15.91
CA LYS A 87 15.94 -11.31 16.59
C LYS A 87 14.57 -11.17 15.91
N CYS A 88 14.54 -11.10 14.58
CA CYS A 88 13.30 -11.00 13.83
C CYS A 88 12.39 -12.22 14.03
N SER A 89 12.92 -13.44 13.89
CA SER A 89 12.10 -14.65 14.05
C SER A 89 11.61 -14.84 15.49
N ALA A 90 12.43 -14.50 16.49
CA ALA A 90 12.02 -14.54 17.90
C ALA A 90 10.89 -13.53 18.16
N ALA A 91 11.08 -12.27 17.79
CA ALA A 91 10.07 -11.24 18.01
C ALA A 91 8.74 -11.50 17.27
N ALA A 92 8.80 -12.04 16.05
CA ALA A 92 7.59 -12.44 15.34
C ALA A 92 6.89 -13.64 16.00
N ARG A 93 7.65 -14.59 16.56
CA ARG A 93 7.12 -15.74 17.30
C ARG A 93 6.42 -15.30 18.60
N ASP A 94 6.99 -14.33 19.32
CA ASP A 94 6.43 -13.83 20.58
C ASP A 94 5.07 -13.13 20.40
N MET A 95 4.74 -12.71 19.17
CA MET A 95 3.44 -12.11 18.83
C MET A 95 2.35 -13.14 18.52
N LEU A 96 2.68 -14.44 18.49
CA LEU A 96 1.73 -15.50 18.16
C LEU A 96 0.89 -15.90 19.37
N LYS A 97 -0.33 -16.37 19.10
CA LYS A 97 -1.23 -16.92 20.14
C LYS A 97 -0.68 -18.21 20.77
N ASP A 98 -0.01 -19.03 19.97
CA ASP A 98 0.65 -20.27 20.39
C ASP A 98 2.06 -20.28 19.76
N PRO A 99 3.05 -19.66 20.45
CA PRO A 99 4.44 -19.54 19.98
C PRO A 99 5.11 -20.88 19.67
N ASP A 100 4.82 -21.91 20.47
CA ASP A 100 5.47 -23.22 20.38
C ASP A 100 4.97 -24.04 19.17
N SER A 101 3.76 -23.74 18.70
CA SER A 101 3.21 -24.36 17.49
C SER A 101 3.80 -23.83 16.18
N ALA A 102 4.60 -22.76 16.23
CA ALA A 102 5.03 -21.99 15.08
C ALA A 102 5.89 -22.80 14.11
N ARG A 103 5.41 -22.91 12.87
CA ARG A 103 6.17 -23.41 11.72
C ARG A 103 6.62 -22.22 10.90
N MET A 104 7.93 -21.98 10.86
CA MET A 104 8.51 -20.78 10.26
C MET A 104 9.44 -21.13 9.11
N THR A 105 9.48 -20.30 8.07
CA THR A 105 10.56 -20.34 7.09
C THR A 105 11.84 -19.73 7.66
N GLU A 106 12.95 -19.87 6.94
CA GLU A 106 14.13 -19.05 7.23
C GLU A 106 13.78 -17.57 7.09
N THR A 107 14.29 -16.74 8.00
CA THR A 107 14.22 -15.28 7.88
C THR A 107 15.15 -14.80 6.76
N GLN A 108 14.61 -14.04 5.81
CA GLN A 108 15.37 -13.40 4.75
C GLN A 108 15.52 -11.90 5.01
N ARG A 109 16.70 -11.34 4.70
CA ARG A 109 16.91 -9.89 4.63
C ARG A 109 16.59 -9.40 3.21
N PHE A 110 15.74 -8.39 3.09
CA PHE A 110 15.40 -7.75 1.82
C PHE A 110 16.19 -6.47 1.56
N GLY A 111 16.83 -5.92 2.59
CA GLY A 111 17.67 -4.74 2.51
C GLY A 111 16.92 -3.45 2.87
N PRO A 112 17.53 -2.29 2.58
CA PRO A 112 16.94 -1.00 2.90
C PRO A 112 15.56 -0.84 2.24
N ALA A 113 14.60 -0.39 3.04
CA ALA A 113 13.21 -0.23 2.65
C ALA A 113 12.59 0.98 3.35
N TYR A 114 11.46 1.41 2.82
CA TYR A 114 10.58 2.36 3.48
C TYR A 114 9.44 1.60 4.14
N ASP A 115 9.32 1.71 5.46
CA ASP A 115 8.16 1.21 6.20
C ASP A 115 7.12 2.34 6.31
N TYR A 116 5.87 2.01 6.03
CA TYR A 116 4.76 2.96 6.16
C TYR A 116 3.90 2.58 7.36
N HIS A 117 3.89 3.43 8.39
CA HIS A 117 3.04 3.26 9.55
C HIS A 117 2.73 4.59 10.21
N ALA A 118 1.56 4.66 10.87
CA ALA A 118 1.05 5.88 11.52
C ALA A 118 1.01 7.11 10.58
N GLY A 119 0.66 6.89 9.31
CA GLY A 119 0.57 7.96 8.31
C GLY A 119 1.90 8.50 7.81
N LYS A 120 3.02 7.90 8.19
CA LYS A 120 4.38 8.38 7.90
C LYS A 120 5.23 7.27 7.28
N THR A 121 6.19 7.71 6.47
CA THR A 121 7.23 6.86 5.89
C THR A 121 8.47 6.90 6.77
N HIS A 122 9.00 5.74 7.12
CA HIS A 122 10.18 5.58 7.96
C HIS A 122 11.23 4.78 7.19
N PRO A 123 12.46 5.29 7.02
CA PRO A 123 13.54 4.50 6.44
C PRO A 123 13.98 3.42 7.43
N GLY A 124 14.33 2.24 6.91
CA GLY A 124 14.85 1.14 7.72
C GLY A 124 15.40 0.02 6.85
N VAL A 125 15.70 -1.11 7.48
CA VAL A 125 16.10 -2.34 6.78
C VAL A 125 15.09 -3.42 7.07
N SER A 126 14.55 -4.03 6.02
CA SER A 126 13.48 -5.01 6.13
C SER A 126 13.97 -6.44 6.07
N TYR A 127 13.37 -7.25 6.93
CA TYR A 127 13.47 -8.70 6.97
C TYR A 127 12.06 -9.29 6.87
N GLY A 128 11.96 -10.53 6.42
CA GLY A 128 10.69 -11.24 6.49
C GLY A 128 10.81 -12.76 6.51
N LEU A 129 9.70 -13.35 6.90
CA LEU A 129 9.52 -14.78 7.09
C LEU A 129 8.04 -15.14 6.93
N GLU A 130 7.75 -16.39 6.62
CA GLU A 130 6.40 -16.93 6.73
C GLU A 130 6.25 -17.69 8.05
N ILE A 131 5.09 -17.53 8.69
CA ILE A 131 4.75 -18.25 9.92
C ILE A 131 3.37 -18.89 9.76
N ASN A 132 3.25 -20.18 10.10
CA ASN A 132 1.97 -20.85 10.31
C ASN A 132 1.92 -21.38 11.75
N ALA A 133 0.97 -20.90 12.54
CA ALA A 133 0.81 -21.26 13.95
C ALA A 133 -0.65 -21.61 14.26
N LYS A 134 -0.86 -22.26 15.39
CA LYS A 134 -2.20 -22.59 15.89
C LYS A 134 -2.88 -21.36 16.47
N ASN A 135 -4.20 -21.31 16.33
CA ASN A 135 -5.05 -20.37 17.06
C ASN A 135 -5.43 -20.94 18.44
N SER A 136 -6.26 -20.19 19.18
CA SER A 136 -6.76 -20.59 20.51
C SER A 136 -7.59 -21.88 20.53
N TYR A 137 -8.01 -22.38 19.37
CA TYR A 137 -8.75 -23.64 19.21
C TYR A 137 -7.85 -24.80 18.78
N GLY A 138 -6.53 -24.60 18.72
CA GLY A 138 -5.54 -25.62 18.38
C GLY A 138 -5.38 -25.89 16.87
N GLY A 139 -6.07 -25.15 16.01
CA GLY A 139 -6.02 -25.30 14.55
C GLY A 139 -5.03 -24.33 13.90
N TYR A 140 -4.27 -24.82 12.90
CA TYR A 140 -3.42 -23.97 12.06
C TYR A 140 -4.26 -23.03 11.19
N THR A 141 -3.88 -21.76 11.13
CA THR A 141 -4.63 -20.71 10.41
C THR A 141 -4.12 -20.40 9.00
N GLY A 142 -3.18 -21.22 8.52
CA GLY A 142 -2.48 -21.00 7.26
C GLY A 142 -1.23 -20.13 7.42
N LYS A 143 -0.38 -20.15 6.40
CA LYS A 143 0.84 -19.33 6.37
C LYS A 143 0.48 -17.86 6.29
N LYS A 144 1.13 -17.04 7.12
CA LYS A 144 1.05 -15.58 7.10
C LYS A 144 2.44 -15.02 6.90
N GLN A 145 2.55 -13.95 6.14
CA GLN A 145 3.81 -13.26 5.93
C GLN A 145 4.04 -12.26 7.07
N TRP A 146 5.26 -12.22 7.57
CA TRP A 146 5.69 -11.33 8.64
C TRP A 146 6.86 -10.48 8.16
N SER A 147 6.91 -9.26 8.65
CA SER A 147 8.01 -8.34 8.40
C SER A 147 8.56 -7.77 9.70
N CYS A 148 9.88 -7.65 9.74
CA CYS A 148 10.63 -6.97 10.77
C CYS A 148 11.37 -5.80 10.12
N VAL A 149 11.29 -4.63 10.75
CA VAL A 149 11.96 -3.41 10.28
C VAL A 149 12.97 -3.01 11.33
N PHE A 150 14.23 -3.01 10.95
CA PHE A 150 15.32 -2.47 11.74
C PHE A 150 15.54 -0.99 11.40
N SER A 151 16.19 -0.26 12.31
CA SER A 151 16.71 1.08 12.04
C SER A 151 17.65 1.06 10.82
N PRO A 152 17.89 2.20 10.13
CA PRO A 152 18.74 2.24 8.94
C PRO A 152 20.16 1.69 9.12
N ASP A 153 20.70 1.74 10.34
CA ASP A 153 22.00 1.20 10.75
C ASP A 153 21.93 -0.25 11.26
N GLU A 154 20.76 -0.88 11.19
CA GLU A 154 20.47 -2.24 11.69
C GLU A 154 20.78 -2.48 13.17
N ALA A 155 20.89 -1.42 13.97
CA ALA A 155 21.20 -1.49 15.40
C ALA A 155 19.99 -1.88 16.25
N GLN A 156 18.78 -1.43 15.88
CA GLN A 156 17.56 -1.62 16.66
C GLN A 156 16.46 -2.25 15.81
N LEU A 157 15.75 -3.23 16.39
CA LEU A 157 14.50 -3.72 15.82
C LEU A 157 13.39 -2.73 16.17
N VAL A 158 12.94 -1.96 15.18
CA VAL A 158 11.98 -0.86 15.36
C VAL A 158 10.55 -1.37 15.36
N ARG A 159 10.26 -2.36 14.50
CA ARG A 159 8.89 -2.86 14.34
C ARG A 159 8.85 -4.30 13.85
N VAL A 160 7.85 -5.05 14.32
CA VAL A 160 7.49 -6.37 13.81
C VAL A 160 5.99 -6.39 13.57
N TYR A 161 5.56 -6.91 12.42
CA TYR A 161 4.15 -6.98 12.08
C TYR A 161 3.85 -8.10 11.10
N GLN A 162 2.64 -8.64 11.19
CA GLN A 162 2.09 -9.47 10.14
C GLN A 162 1.73 -8.58 8.94
N VAL A 163 2.25 -8.91 7.77
CA VAL A 163 1.82 -8.31 6.50
C VAL A 163 0.44 -8.88 6.19
N THR A 164 -0.57 -8.01 6.12
CA THR A 164 -1.98 -8.39 5.98
C THR A 164 -2.19 -9.45 4.89
N SER A 165 -2.96 -10.49 5.25
CA SER A 165 -3.54 -11.46 4.31
C SER A 165 -4.89 -10.98 3.82
#